data_AF-A0A3C0J3Z1-F1
#
_entry.id   AF-A0A3C0J3Z1-F1
#
_cell.length_a   1.000
_cell.length_b   1.000
_cell.length_c   1.000
_cell.angle_alpha   90.00
_cell.angle_beta   90.00
_cell.angle_gamma   90.00
#
_symmetry.space_group_name_H-M   'P 1'
#
loop_
_entity.id
_entity.type
_entity.pdbx_description
1 polymer ?
#
loop_
_entity_poly.entity_id
_entity_poly.type
_entity_poly.pdbx_seq_one_letter_code
_entity_poly.pdbx_strand_id
1 'polypeptide(L)' 'MFVCIRTFTVLANGEKLEEKNKNHNLHGNWEGYRECYIIPDWLLIYKYVEDELILYLTRTGTHSDLF' A
#
# COMPACT_ATOMS: atom_id res chain seq x y z
N MET A 1 8.44 -12.70 -1.38
CA MET A 1 9.32 -11.87 -2.24
C MET A 1 8.62 -11.37 -3.51
N PHE A 2 8.05 -12.25 -4.37
CA PHE A 2 7.53 -11.84 -5.70
C PHE A 2 6.23 -11.02 -5.71
N VAL A 3 5.33 -11.20 -4.73
CA VAL A 3 4.03 -10.51 -4.70
C VAL A 3 4.19 -9.00 -4.52
N CYS A 4 5.14 -8.57 -3.69
CA CYS A 4 5.35 -7.15 -3.37
C CYS A 4 5.88 -6.37 -4.57
N ILE A 5 6.79 -6.98 -5.33
CA ILE A 5 7.38 -6.35 -6.52
C ILE A 5 6.28 -5.98 -7.52
N ARG A 6 5.32 -6.90 -7.76
CA ARG A 6 4.22 -6.62 -8.69
C ARG A 6 3.35 -5.46 -8.23
N THR A 7 2.97 -5.42 -6.95
CA THR A 7 2.16 -4.33 -6.41
C THR A 7 2.86 -2.98 -6.56
N PHE A 8 4.18 -2.93 -6.33
CA PHE A 8 4.97 -1.71 -6.50
C PHE A 8 5.06 -1.27 -7.95
N THR A 9 5.24 -2.20 -8.90
CA THR A 9 5.25 -1.87 -10.34
C THR A 9 3.90 -1.30 -10.79
N VAL A 10 2.79 -1.91 -10.38
CA VAL A 10 1.44 -1.43 -10.71
C VAL A 10 1.24 0.00 -10.18
N LEU A 11 1.64 0.26 -8.94
CA LEU A 11 1.58 1.61 -8.36
C LEU A 11 2.52 2.59 -9.10
N ALA A 12 3.76 2.22 -9.36
CA ALA A 12 4.72 3.08 -10.04
C ALA A 12 4.28 3.47 -11.46
N ASN A 13 3.53 2.59 -12.13
CA ASN A 13 2.96 2.85 -13.46
C ASN A 13 1.61 3.61 -13.41
N GLY A 14 1.08 3.93 -12.22
CA GLY A 14 -0.25 4.54 -12.06
C GLY A 14 -1.40 3.60 -12.46
N GLU A 15 -1.14 2.29 -12.52
CA GLU A 15 -2.13 1.28 -12.87
C GLU A 15 -3.06 0.97 -11.68
N LYS A 16 -4.23 0.41 -12.00
CA LYS A 16 -5.22 0.06 -10.97
C LYS A 16 -4.82 -1.25 -10.27
N LEU A 17 -4.77 -1.22 -8.95
CA LEU A 17 -4.59 -2.43 -8.12
C LEU A 17 -5.77 -3.40 -8.26
N GLU A 18 -5.49 -4.69 -8.10
CA GLU A 18 -6.51 -5.74 -8.06
C GLU A 18 -7.43 -5.56 -6.83
N GLU A 19 -8.70 -5.93 -6.92
CA GLU A 19 -9.67 -5.75 -5.82
C GLU A 19 -9.23 -6.44 -4.51
N LYS A 20 -8.51 -7.56 -4.62
CA LYS A 20 -7.97 -8.28 -3.45
C LYS A 20 -6.99 -7.47 -2.61
N ASN A 21 -6.36 -6.44 -3.18
CA ASN A 21 -5.49 -5.54 -2.44
C ASN A 21 -6.27 -4.57 -1.54
N LYS A 22 -7.61 -4.54 -1.62
CA LYS A 22 -8.49 -3.67 -0.82
C LYS A 22 -8.01 -2.22 -0.75
N ASN A 23 -7.58 -1.69 -1.90
CA ASN A 23 -7.06 -0.34 -2.01
C ASN A 23 -8.16 0.69 -1.71
N HIS A 24 -7.93 1.55 -0.73
CA HIS A 24 -8.89 2.56 -0.30
C HIS A 24 -8.19 3.84 0.18
N ASN A 25 -8.92 4.96 0.17
CA ASN A 25 -8.42 6.21 0.72
C ASN A 25 -8.49 6.16 2.25
N LEU A 26 -7.48 6.73 2.90
CA LEU A 26 -7.51 7.02 4.34
C LEU A 26 -8.15 8.40 4.57
N HIS A 27 -8.60 8.63 5.80
CA HIS A 27 -9.33 9.83 6.20
C HIS A 27 -8.71 10.50 7.43
N GLY A 28 -9.08 11.76 7.66
CA GLY A 28 -8.66 12.52 8.85
C GLY A 28 -7.20 12.97 8.76
N ASN A 29 -6.37 12.60 9.74
CA ASN A 29 -4.94 12.97 9.73
C ASN A 29 -4.16 12.37 8.55
N TRP A 30 -4.75 11.36 7.88
CA TRP A 30 -4.18 10.68 6.72
C TRP A 30 -4.93 11.02 5.43
N GLU A 31 -5.65 12.14 5.38
CA GLU A 31 -6.31 12.60 4.15
C GLU A 31 -5.31 12.71 2.99
N GLY A 32 -5.70 12.22 1.81
CA GLY A 32 -4.83 12.17 0.63
C GLY A 32 -3.88 10.96 0.58
N TYR A 33 -3.81 10.16 1.65
CA TYR A 33 -3.13 8.86 1.62
C TYR A 33 -4.10 7.74 1.23
N ARG A 34 -3.53 6.64 0.77
CA ARG A 34 -4.21 5.38 0.45
C ARG A 34 -3.57 4.24 1.19
N GLU A 35 -4.36 3.24 1.54
CA GLU A 35 -3.91 1.99 2.14
C GLU A 35 -4.32 0.80 1.27
N CYS A 36 -3.41 -0.16 1.11
CA CYS A 36 -3.71 -1.45 0.48
C CYS A 36 -2.95 -2.61 1.12
N TYR A 37 -3.50 -3.82 0.97
CA TYR A 37 -2.88 -5.07 1.37
C TYR A 37 -1.95 -5.56 0.26
N ILE A 38 -0.68 -5.79 0.57
CA ILE A 38 0.25 -6.47 -0.34
C ILE A 38 0.10 -7.99 -0.22
N ILE A 39 0.02 -8.47 1.02
CA ILE A 39 -0.30 -9.84 1.44
C ILE A 39 -1.18 -9.75 2.71
N PRO A 40 -1.81 -10.84 3.20
CA PRO A 40 -2.81 -10.76 4.27
C PRO A 40 -2.42 -9.96 5.52
N ASP A 41 -1.15 -10.02 5.94
CA ASP A 41 -0.65 -9.30 7.14
C ASP A 41 0.24 -8.09 6.81
N TRP A 42 0.33 -7.69 5.54
CA TRP A 42 1.20 -6.58 5.13
C TRP A 42 0.40 -5.44 4.51
N LEU A 43 0.35 -4.33 5.23
CA LEU A 43 -0.25 -3.07 4.79
C LEU A 43 0.81 -2.13 4.19
N LEU A 44 0.42 -1.47 3.12
CA LEU A 44 1.17 -0.39 2.47
C LEU A 44 0.33 0.88 2.54
N ILE A 45 0.92 1.96 3.07
CA ILE A 45 0.36 3.29 2.96
C ILE A 45 1.13 4.04 1.87
N TYR A 46 0.44 4.71 0.96
CA TYR A 46 1.08 5.47 -0.10
C TYR A 46 0.30 6.72 -0.45
N LYS A 47 0.96 7.66 -1.14
CA LYS A 47 0.32 8.82 -1.77
C LYS A 47 1.09 9.24 -3.02
N TYR A 48 0.42 9.92 -3.92
CA TYR A 48 1.05 10.63 -5.03
C TYR A 48 1.20 12.11 -4.67
N VAL A 49 2.38 12.68 -4.89
CA VAL A 49 2.66 14.11 -4.69
C VAL A 49 3.34 14.63 -5.94
N GLU A 50 2.68 15.54 -6.66
CA GLU A 50 3.24 16.23 -7.85
C GLU A 50 3.80 15.31 -8.96
N ASP A 51 3.42 14.02 -8.98
CA ASP A 51 3.89 12.92 -9.86
C ASP A 51 4.88 11.93 -9.23
N GLU A 52 5.31 12.18 -7.98
CA GLU A 52 6.11 11.23 -7.22
C GLU A 52 5.24 10.26 -6.39
N LEU A 53 5.54 8.97 -6.50
CA LEU A 53 4.95 7.94 -5.64
C LEU A 53 5.74 7.81 -4.35
N ILE A 54 5.14 8.18 -3.22
CA ILE A 54 5.73 8.02 -1.90
C ILE A 54 5.12 6.79 -1.24
N LEU A 55 5.97 5.82 -0.89
CA LEU A 55 5.61 4.56 -0.26
C LEU A 55 6.05 4.54 1.20
N TYR A 56 5.10 4.39 2.11
CA TYR A 56 5.34 4.14 3.54
C TYR A 56 5.00 2.70 3.85
N LEU A 57 6.03 1.88 4.03
CA LEU A 57 5.87 0.54 4.57
C LEU A 57 5.67 0.62 6.08
N THR A 58 4.44 0.46 6.53
CA THR A 58 4.07 0.70 7.94
C THR A 58 4.21 -0.53 8.81
N ARG A 59 4.08 -1.75 8.28
CA ARG A 59 4.20 -3.00 9.04
C ARG A 59 4.83 -4.11 8.20
N THR A 60 5.78 -4.87 8.74
CA THR A 60 6.30 -6.10 8.15
C THR A 60 6.26 -7.19 9.21
N GLY A 61 5.44 -8.22 9.03
CA GLY A 61 5.27 -9.31 9.98
C GLY A 61 3.82 -9.78 10.04
N THR A 62 3.58 -10.94 10.66
CA THR A 62 2.24 -11.46 10.97
C THR A 62 1.56 -10.62 12.06
N HIS A 63 0.24 -10.77 12.29
CA HIS A 63 -0.42 -10.12 13.42
C HIS A 63 0.32 -10.36 14.76
N SER A 64 0.90 -11.55 14.94
CA SER A 64 1.73 -11.96 16.09
C SER A 64 3.12 -11.33 16.16
N ASP A 65 3.68 -10.86 15.03
CA ASP A 65 4.97 -10.17 15.02
C ASP A 65 4.83 -8.68 15.42
N LEU A 66 3.60 -8.20 15.51
CA LEU A 66 3.25 -6.79 15.65
C LEU A 66 2.31 -6.52 16.83
N PHE A 67 1.74 -7.56 17.46
CA PHE A 67 0.97 -7.55 18.70
C PHE A 67 1.21 -8.82 19.50
#